data_AF-A0A2N1CA90-F1
#
_entry.id   AF-A0A2N1CA90-F1
#
_cell.length_a   1.000
_cell.length_b   1.000
_cell.length_c   1.000
_cell.angle_alpha   90.00
_cell.angle_beta   90.00
_cell.angle_gamma   90.00
#
_symmetry.space_group_name_H-M   'P 1'
#
loop_
_entity.id
_entity.type
_entity.pdbx_description
1 polymer ?
#
loop_
_entity_poly.entity_id
_entity_poly.type
_entity_poly.pdbx_seq_one_letter_code
_entity_poly.pdbx_strand_id
1 'polypeptide(L)'
;MKIICVVLMCFFILACSSTKVHLYTRYLSAEETQGVTQDLEALGFDVIANTLVFPDDIEQSTLLYSPFVEGENSINALIDSLDKSGWVVSSVKPLFSGNHYYAQNSVGLLLLPDGVVKNDRVTTQDLANEYVSKKCQSSIKLRLNSDATYQFLYSNNTYNENEQLKGKWQITSYPYIELISLNKAWRFYYEVQKSIESDVVGKIEVIELKPVDEQYTLPECSYVYGIRA
;
A
#
# COMPACT_ATOMS: atom_id res chain seq x y z
N MET A 1 27.00 -40.03 -38.54
CA MET A 1 27.12 -38.59 -38.20
C MET A 1 25.89 -37.74 -38.55
N LYS A 2 25.05 -38.09 -39.54
CA LYS A 2 23.85 -37.27 -39.86
C LYS A 2 22.69 -37.38 -38.87
N ILE A 3 22.54 -38.51 -38.16
CA ILE A 3 21.42 -38.73 -37.21
C ILE A 3 21.64 -37.98 -35.89
N ILE A 4 22.89 -37.77 -35.45
CA ILE A 4 23.21 -37.09 -34.19
C ILE A 4 22.87 -35.59 -34.26
N CYS A 5 23.05 -34.95 -35.43
CA CYS A 5 22.66 -33.54 -35.60
C CYS A 5 21.15 -33.31 -35.56
N VAL A 6 20.33 -34.29 -35.95
CA VAL A 6 18.86 -34.18 -35.91
C VAL A 6 18.34 -34.28 -34.47
N VAL A 7 18.94 -35.16 -33.66
CA VAL A 7 18.56 -35.31 -32.24
C VAL A 7 18.95 -34.08 -31.41
N LEU A 8 20.08 -33.44 -31.71
CA LEU A 8 20.51 -32.23 -31.01
C LEU A 8 19.67 -30.99 -31.36
N MET A 9 19.09 -30.93 -32.56
CA MET A 9 18.28 -29.80 -33.01
C MET A 9 16.83 -29.86 -32.49
N CYS A 10 16.32 -31.04 -32.12
CA CYS A 10 15.02 -31.20 -31.49
C CYS A 10 14.98 -30.78 -30.01
N PHE A 11 16.12 -30.57 -29.34
CA PHE A 11 16.15 -30.14 -27.94
C PHE A 11 16.01 -28.62 -27.73
N PHE A 12 16.08 -27.81 -28.80
CA PHE A 12 15.97 -26.34 -28.71
C PHE A 12 14.55 -25.80 -28.89
N ILE A 13 13.53 -26.65 -29.08
CA ILE A 13 12.14 -26.23 -29.33
C ILE A 13 11.22 -26.35 -28.10
N LEU A 14 11.77 -26.53 -26.89
CA LEU A 14 11.01 -26.50 -25.64
C LEU A 14 11.19 -25.18 -24.85
N ALA A 15 11.37 -24.05 -25.54
CA ALA A 15 11.13 -22.76 -24.92
C ALA A 15 9.61 -22.57 -24.79
N CYS A 16 9.02 -23.20 -23.77
CA CYS A 16 7.65 -22.94 -23.39
C CYS A 16 7.59 -21.48 -22.93
N SER A 17 6.91 -20.62 -23.69
CA SER A 17 6.70 -19.24 -23.28
C SER A 17 5.78 -19.26 -22.06
N SER A 18 6.32 -19.03 -20.87
CA SER A 18 5.51 -18.94 -19.65
C SER A 18 4.73 -17.63 -19.61
N THR A 19 3.53 -17.69 -19.02
CA THR A 19 2.72 -16.50 -18.75
C THR A 19 3.43 -15.64 -17.72
N LYS A 20 3.56 -14.34 -18.02
CA LYS A 20 4.22 -13.38 -17.13
C LYS A 20 3.26 -12.84 -16.09
N VAL A 21 3.59 -12.96 -14.82
CA VAL A 21 2.84 -12.37 -13.71
C VAL A 21 3.59 -11.15 -13.18
N HIS A 22 3.07 -9.96 -13.44
CA HIS A 22 3.55 -8.73 -12.83
C HIS A 22 3.00 -8.61 -11.41
N LEU A 23 3.80 -8.99 -10.41
CA LEU A 23 3.43 -8.91 -9.00
C LEU A 23 3.73 -7.51 -8.46
N TYR A 24 2.69 -6.82 -8.00
CA TYR A 24 2.83 -5.51 -7.38
C TYR A 24 3.05 -5.68 -5.88
N THR A 25 4.28 -5.43 -5.45
CA THR A 25 4.79 -5.77 -4.11
C THR A 25 4.67 -4.62 -3.09
N ARG A 26 4.12 -3.48 -3.50
CA ARG A 26 4.07 -2.26 -2.68
C ARG A 26 3.43 -2.45 -1.29
N TYR A 27 2.46 -3.35 -1.18
CA TYR A 27 1.73 -3.63 0.06
C TYR A 27 2.06 -5.00 0.65
N LEU A 28 3.08 -5.67 0.11
CA LEU A 28 3.54 -6.97 0.59
C LEU A 28 4.87 -6.78 1.32
N SER A 29 5.03 -7.47 2.44
CA SER A 29 6.33 -7.67 3.05
C SER A 29 7.26 -8.49 2.13
N ALA A 30 8.55 -8.50 2.45
CA ALA A 30 9.52 -9.31 1.73
C ALA A 30 9.19 -10.81 1.81
N GLU A 31 8.70 -11.27 2.97
CA GLU A 31 8.31 -12.67 3.21
C GLU A 31 7.07 -13.05 2.38
N GLU A 32 6.03 -12.20 2.39
CA GLU A 32 4.82 -12.42 1.57
C GLU A 32 5.14 -12.39 0.08
N THR A 33 5.96 -11.43 -0.36
CA THR A 33 6.43 -11.34 -1.74
C THR A 33 7.14 -12.61 -2.17
N GLN A 34 8.04 -13.10 -1.33
CA GLN A 34 8.78 -14.32 -1.60
C GLN A 34 7.85 -15.54 -1.65
N GLY A 35 6.93 -15.69 -0.68
CA GLY A 35 5.97 -16.80 -0.65
C GLY A 35 5.10 -16.84 -1.90
N VAL A 36 4.48 -15.71 -2.27
CA VAL A 36 3.65 -15.60 -3.47
C VAL A 36 4.46 -15.88 -4.74
N THR A 37 5.69 -15.37 -4.82
CA THR A 37 6.56 -15.62 -5.97
C THR A 37 6.85 -17.11 -6.14
N GLN A 38 7.22 -17.80 -5.06
CA GLN A 38 7.53 -19.23 -5.08
C GLN A 38 6.32 -20.09 -5.45
N ASP A 39 5.15 -19.77 -4.91
CA ASP A 39 3.89 -20.47 -5.23
C ASP A 39 3.56 -20.37 -6.73
N LEU A 40 3.72 -19.17 -7.31
CA LEU A 40 3.43 -18.92 -8.72
C LEU A 40 4.48 -19.52 -9.66
N GLU A 41 5.77 -19.44 -9.32
CA GLU A 41 6.84 -20.08 -10.09
C GLU A 41 6.69 -21.61 -10.11
N ALA A 42 6.23 -22.21 -9.00
CA ALA A 42 5.94 -23.64 -8.93
C ALA A 42 4.80 -24.09 -9.88
N LEU A 43 3.91 -23.16 -10.25
CA LEU A 43 2.87 -23.37 -11.26
C LEU A 43 3.35 -23.11 -12.71
N GLY A 44 4.60 -22.70 -12.89
CA GLY A 44 5.20 -22.43 -14.20
C GLY A 44 4.98 -21.00 -14.71
N PHE A 45 4.59 -20.04 -13.85
CA PHE A 45 4.54 -18.62 -14.20
C PHE A 45 5.93 -17.97 -14.12
N ASP A 46 6.17 -16.94 -14.95
CA ASP A 46 7.33 -16.05 -14.84
C ASP A 46 6.94 -14.81 -14.04
N VAL A 47 7.44 -14.69 -12.80
CA VAL A 47 7.01 -13.63 -11.87
C VAL A 47 7.95 -12.43 -11.94
N ILE A 48 7.39 -11.26 -12.28
CA ILE A 48 8.10 -9.98 -12.34
C ILE A 48 7.59 -9.08 -11.22
N ALA A 49 8.33 -9.04 -10.12
CA ALA A 49 8.05 -8.13 -9.01
C ALA A 49 8.31 -6.67 -9.39
N ASN A 50 7.41 -5.78 -8.99
CA ASN A 50 7.59 -4.33 -9.10
C ASN A 50 6.93 -3.60 -7.93
N THR A 51 7.32 -2.34 -7.71
CA THR A 51 6.82 -1.48 -6.61
C THR A 51 5.96 -0.34 -7.14
N LEU A 52 5.40 -0.47 -8.35
CA LEU A 52 4.58 0.57 -8.96
C LEU A 52 3.31 0.81 -8.14
N VAL A 53 2.76 2.01 -8.28
CA VAL A 53 1.49 2.37 -7.63
C VAL A 53 0.37 1.54 -8.24
N PHE A 54 -0.57 1.08 -7.41
CA PHE A 54 -1.79 0.46 -7.90
C PHE A 54 -2.63 1.51 -8.66
N PRO A 55 -3.27 1.17 -9.78
CA PRO A 55 -4.24 2.05 -10.44
C PRO A 55 -5.36 2.47 -9.48
N ASP A 56 -5.89 3.68 -9.66
CA ASP A 56 -6.84 4.31 -8.72
C ASP A 56 -8.12 3.49 -8.48
N ASP A 57 -8.55 2.69 -9.46
CA ASP A 57 -9.80 1.90 -9.45
C ASP A 57 -9.69 0.51 -8.80
N ILE A 58 -8.51 0.16 -8.27
CA ILE A 58 -8.25 -1.15 -7.64
C ILE A 58 -8.42 -1.06 -6.13
N GLU A 59 -9.57 -1.43 -5.57
CA GLU A 59 -9.87 -1.26 -4.12
C GLU A 59 -9.63 -2.52 -3.27
N GLN A 60 -9.48 -3.66 -3.93
CA GLN A 60 -9.36 -5.00 -3.34
C GLN A 60 -8.30 -5.79 -4.12
N SER A 61 -7.83 -6.91 -3.55
CA SER A 61 -6.95 -7.84 -4.26
C SER A 61 -7.54 -8.15 -5.63
N THR A 62 -6.81 -7.77 -6.67
CA THR A 62 -7.28 -7.81 -8.05
C THR A 62 -6.30 -8.52 -8.96
N LEU A 63 -6.84 -9.42 -9.76
CA LEU A 63 -6.15 -10.05 -10.87
C LEU A 63 -6.60 -9.39 -12.17
N LEU A 64 -5.65 -8.76 -12.85
CA LEU A 64 -5.83 -8.20 -14.18
C LEU A 64 -5.22 -9.17 -15.19
N TYR A 65 -5.99 -9.71 -16.14
CA TYR A 65 -5.46 -10.70 -17.08
C TYR A 65 -5.64 -10.30 -18.54
N SER A 66 -4.67 -10.63 -19.37
CA SER A 66 -4.86 -10.57 -20.81
C SER A 66 -5.84 -11.65 -21.28
N PRO A 67 -6.79 -11.36 -22.17
CA PRO A 67 -7.63 -12.39 -22.79
C PRO A 67 -6.85 -13.46 -23.57
N PHE A 68 -5.56 -13.22 -23.84
CA PHE A 68 -4.67 -14.11 -24.57
C PHE A 68 -3.70 -14.85 -23.66
N VAL A 69 -4.01 -14.97 -22.36
CA VAL A 69 -3.23 -15.80 -21.44
C VAL A 69 -3.23 -17.25 -21.93
N GLU A 70 -2.04 -17.84 -22.01
CA GLU A 70 -1.86 -19.22 -22.48
C GLU A 70 -2.16 -20.23 -21.35
N GLY A 71 -2.61 -21.43 -21.75
CA GLY A 71 -2.95 -22.53 -20.85
C GLY A 71 -4.43 -22.53 -20.44
N GLU A 72 -5.12 -23.63 -20.72
CA GLU A 72 -6.49 -23.86 -20.26
C GLU A 72 -6.52 -23.85 -18.72
N ASN A 73 -7.41 -23.06 -18.12
CA ASN A 73 -7.58 -22.90 -16.67
C ASN A 73 -6.38 -22.32 -15.88
N SER A 74 -5.36 -21.76 -16.53
CA SER A 74 -4.19 -21.19 -15.83
C SER A 74 -4.55 -20.09 -14.83
N ILE A 75 -5.51 -19.22 -15.17
CA ILE A 75 -6.01 -18.19 -14.26
C ILE A 75 -6.71 -18.78 -13.03
N ASN A 76 -7.49 -19.85 -13.20
CA ASN A 76 -8.17 -20.51 -12.08
C ASN A 76 -7.15 -21.20 -11.16
N ALA A 77 -6.15 -21.88 -11.74
CA ALA A 77 -5.08 -22.51 -10.97
C ALA A 77 -4.27 -21.48 -10.14
N LEU A 78 -4.04 -20.29 -10.71
CA LEU A 78 -3.42 -19.17 -10.00
C LEU A 78 -4.29 -18.73 -8.81
N ILE A 79 -5.59 -18.47 -9.04
CA ILE A 79 -6.53 -18.04 -7.98
C ILE A 79 -6.61 -19.10 -6.87
N ASP A 80 -6.72 -20.38 -7.22
CA ASP A 80 -6.78 -21.49 -6.25
C ASP A 80 -5.49 -21.60 -5.42
N SER A 81 -4.34 -21.28 -6.01
CA SER A 81 -3.06 -21.26 -5.28
C SER A 81 -2.99 -20.09 -4.30
N LEU A 82 -3.46 -18.92 -4.70
CA LEU A 82 -3.53 -17.75 -3.84
C LEU A 82 -4.46 -17.99 -2.65
N ASP A 83 -5.65 -18.56 -2.88
CA ASP A 83 -6.62 -18.87 -1.83
C ASP A 83 -6.04 -19.85 -0.78
N LYS A 84 -5.29 -20.87 -1.23
CA LYS A 84 -4.56 -21.80 -0.32
C LYS A 84 -3.52 -21.10 0.54
N SER A 85 -2.91 -20.05 0.03
CA SER A 85 -1.92 -19.22 0.72
C SER A 85 -2.56 -18.06 1.50
N GLY A 86 -3.90 -18.05 1.64
CA GLY A 86 -4.65 -17.05 2.40
C GLY A 86 -4.94 -15.74 1.66
N TRP A 87 -4.67 -15.69 0.35
CA TRP A 87 -4.89 -14.50 -0.48
C TRP A 87 -6.22 -14.58 -1.23
N VAL A 88 -7.22 -13.84 -0.76
CA VAL A 88 -8.53 -13.79 -1.42
C VAL A 88 -8.52 -12.79 -2.57
N VAL A 89 -8.51 -13.28 -3.82
CA VAL A 89 -8.68 -12.43 -5.01
C VAL A 89 -10.15 -12.10 -5.21
N SER A 90 -10.55 -10.89 -4.83
CA SER A 90 -11.94 -10.47 -4.81
C SER A 90 -12.42 -9.84 -6.12
N SER A 91 -11.49 -9.49 -7.02
CA SER A 91 -11.80 -8.93 -8.34
C SER A 91 -10.92 -9.55 -9.41
N VAL A 92 -11.55 -10.02 -10.49
CA VAL A 92 -10.85 -10.56 -11.66
C VAL A 92 -11.35 -9.81 -12.88
N LYS A 93 -10.47 -9.09 -13.56
CA LYS A 93 -10.83 -8.22 -14.69
C LYS A 93 -9.89 -8.44 -15.88
N PRO A 94 -10.38 -8.33 -17.13
CA PRO A 94 -9.49 -8.32 -18.28
C PRO A 94 -8.67 -7.01 -18.32
N LEU A 95 -7.45 -7.07 -18.85
CA LEU A 95 -6.59 -5.92 -19.12
C LEU A 95 -7.04 -5.19 -20.39
N PHE A 96 -7.53 -3.96 -20.25
CA PHE A 96 -7.89 -3.09 -21.36
C PHE A 96 -7.29 -1.68 -21.20
N SER A 97 -7.01 -1.04 -22.33
CA SER A 97 -6.74 0.41 -22.43
C SER A 97 -7.76 1.02 -23.38
N GLY A 98 -8.72 1.78 -22.85
CA GLY A 98 -9.90 2.22 -23.61
C GLY A 98 -10.68 1.02 -24.16
N ASN A 99 -10.83 0.93 -25.49
CA ASN A 99 -11.52 -0.16 -26.19
C ASN A 99 -10.56 -1.25 -26.75
N HIS A 100 -9.29 -1.26 -26.35
CA HIS A 100 -8.29 -2.19 -26.85
C HIS A 100 -7.82 -3.16 -25.76
N TYR A 101 -7.87 -4.45 -26.05
CA TYR A 101 -7.31 -5.50 -25.19
C TYR A 101 -5.78 -5.50 -25.26
N TYR A 102 -5.13 -5.73 -24.12
CA TYR A 102 -3.69 -6.00 -24.10
C TYR A 102 -3.42 -7.39 -24.68
N ALA A 103 -2.62 -7.46 -25.74
CA ALA A 103 -2.37 -8.70 -26.50
C ALA A 103 -1.23 -9.58 -25.94
N GLN A 104 -0.58 -9.19 -24.84
CA GLN A 104 0.56 -9.94 -24.28
C GLN A 104 0.09 -11.10 -23.40
N ASN A 105 0.84 -12.19 -23.34
CA ASN A 105 0.60 -13.31 -22.41
C ASN A 105 1.00 -12.90 -20.97
N SER A 106 0.19 -12.05 -20.34
CA SER A 106 0.51 -11.46 -19.05
C SER A 106 -0.70 -11.30 -18.12
N VAL A 107 -0.37 -11.31 -16.82
CA VAL A 107 -1.27 -11.09 -15.70
C VAL A 107 -0.66 -10.00 -14.81
N GLY A 108 -1.44 -9.00 -14.43
CA GLY A 108 -1.13 -8.10 -13.33
C GLY A 108 -1.75 -8.62 -12.04
N LEU A 109 -0.94 -8.83 -11.01
CA LEU A 109 -1.39 -9.32 -9.73
C LEU A 109 -1.18 -8.26 -8.65
N LEU A 110 -2.29 -7.77 -8.12
CA LEU A 110 -2.36 -6.70 -7.14
C LEU A 110 -2.97 -7.28 -5.87
N LEU A 111 -2.14 -7.64 -4.89
CA LEU A 111 -2.59 -8.23 -3.62
C LEU A 111 -2.65 -7.18 -2.51
N LEU A 112 -3.69 -7.25 -1.70
CA LEU A 112 -3.88 -6.48 -0.49
C LEU A 112 -4.02 -7.46 0.69
N PRO A 113 -3.19 -7.34 1.75
CA PRO A 113 -3.30 -8.18 2.93
C PRO A 113 -4.66 -8.04 3.62
N ASP A 114 -5.09 -9.06 4.35
CA ASP A 114 -6.30 -8.99 5.16
C ASP A 114 -6.24 -7.80 6.13
N GLY A 115 -7.29 -6.98 6.13
CA GLY A 115 -7.34 -5.73 6.88
C GLY A 115 -6.78 -4.50 6.13
N VAL A 116 -6.13 -4.68 4.98
CA VAL A 116 -5.71 -3.61 4.08
C VAL A 116 -6.80 -3.38 3.03
N VAL A 117 -7.80 -2.57 3.37
CA VAL A 117 -8.77 -2.10 2.38
C VAL A 117 -8.17 -0.90 1.67
N LYS A 118 -8.02 -0.92 0.33
CA LYS A 118 -7.60 0.29 -0.42
C LYS A 118 -8.69 1.40 -0.39
N ASN A 119 -9.83 1.13 0.22
CA ASN A 119 -10.82 2.14 0.62
C ASN A 119 -10.34 3.05 1.78
N ASP A 120 -9.13 2.86 2.29
CA ASP A 120 -8.42 3.87 3.08
C ASP A 120 -7.76 4.96 2.20
N ARG A 121 -8.51 5.51 1.24
CA ARG A 121 -8.27 6.92 0.89
C ARG A 121 -8.75 7.74 2.08
N VAL A 122 -7.89 7.86 3.09
CA VAL A 122 -8.09 8.87 4.11
C VAL A 122 -7.97 10.19 3.39
N THR A 123 -9.11 10.85 3.18
CA THR A 123 -9.13 12.15 2.55
C THR A 123 -8.43 13.16 3.45
N THR A 124 -8.07 14.31 2.90
CA THR A 124 -7.58 15.38 3.75
C THR A 124 -8.62 15.78 4.80
N GLN A 125 -9.91 15.60 4.52
CA GLN A 125 -11.00 15.77 5.48
C GLN A 125 -10.99 14.71 6.59
N ASP A 126 -10.78 13.44 6.25
CA ASP A 126 -10.75 12.35 7.25
C ASP A 126 -9.55 12.47 8.20
N LEU A 127 -8.43 13.03 7.74
CA LEU A 127 -7.28 13.36 8.59
C LEU A 127 -7.38 14.70 9.30
N ALA A 128 -8.27 15.62 8.88
CA ALA A 128 -8.36 16.96 9.42
C ALA A 128 -9.04 16.98 10.82
N ASN A 129 -8.26 16.61 11.84
CA ASN A 129 -8.73 16.51 13.21
C ASN A 129 -7.74 17.14 14.20
N GLU A 130 -8.17 17.23 15.46
CA GLU A 130 -7.32 17.53 16.59
C GLU A 130 -6.87 16.23 17.26
N TYR A 131 -5.59 15.93 17.14
CA TYR A 131 -4.95 14.76 17.69
C TYR A 131 -4.29 15.09 19.02
N VAL A 132 -4.41 14.18 19.99
CA VAL A 132 -3.82 14.30 21.32
C VAL A 132 -2.51 13.52 21.39
N SER A 133 -1.48 14.11 21.96
CA SER A 133 -0.20 13.43 22.16
C SER A 133 -0.33 12.19 23.03
N LYS A 134 0.25 11.08 22.58
CA LYS A 134 0.44 9.82 23.30
C LYS A 134 1.94 9.55 23.38
N LYS A 135 2.39 8.97 24.51
CA LYS A 135 3.81 8.72 24.83
C LYS A 135 4.68 9.98 24.83
N CYS A 136 4.14 11.10 25.29
CA CYS A 136 4.80 12.41 25.30
C CYS A 136 5.05 12.90 26.73
N GLN A 137 6.21 13.53 26.99
CA GLN A 137 6.50 14.13 28.30
C GLN A 137 5.64 15.37 28.59
N SER A 138 5.15 16.03 27.54
CA SER A 138 4.30 17.21 27.61
C SER A 138 2.99 16.99 26.85
N SER A 139 1.91 17.58 27.33
CA SER A 139 0.61 17.53 26.66
C SER A 139 0.61 18.50 25.48
N ILE A 140 0.82 17.95 24.28
CA ILE A 140 0.85 18.67 23.00
C ILE A 140 -0.31 18.14 22.16
N LYS A 141 -1.01 19.03 21.45
CA LYS A 141 -1.98 18.61 20.43
C LYS A 141 -1.47 18.95 19.05
N LEU A 142 -1.73 18.08 18.08
CA LEU A 142 -1.53 18.36 16.67
C LEU A 142 -2.89 18.58 16.03
N ARG A 143 -3.12 19.76 15.50
CA ARG A 143 -4.31 20.06 14.70
C ARG A 143 -3.96 20.03 13.23
N LEU A 144 -4.63 19.18 12.47
CA LEU A 144 -4.65 19.19 11.01
C LEU A 144 -5.96 19.85 10.57
N ASN A 145 -5.89 20.98 9.88
CA ASN A 145 -7.08 21.67 9.37
C ASN A 145 -7.40 21.19 7.95
N SER A 146 -8.68 21.25 7.58
CA SER A 146 -9.17 20.84 6.26
C SER A 146 -8.66 21.69 5.09
N ASP A 147 -8.09 22.88 5.38
CA ASP A 147 -7.46 23.78 4.40
C ASP A 147 -5.95 23.47 4.19
N ALA A 148 -5.53 22.27 4.58
CA ALA A 148 -4.16 21.78 4.53
C ALA A 148 -3.17 22.58 5.40
N THR A 149 -3.64 23.29 6.43
CA THR A 149 -2.75 23.91 7.45
C THR A 149 -2.64 23.04 8.70
N TYR A 150 -1.48 23.04 9.37
CA TYR A 150 -1.32 22.36 10.65
C TYR A 150 -0.88 23.33 11.75
N GLN A 151 -1.15 22.96 13.01
CA GLN A 151 -0.65 23.66 14.19
C GLN A 151 -0.34 22.67 15.33
N PHE A 152 0.82 22.79 15.95
CA PHE A 152 1.10 22.21 17.26
C PHE A 152 0.62 23.17 18.36
N LEU A 153 -0.21 22.67 19.27
CA LEU A 153 -0.79 23.44 20.38
C LEU A 153 -0.18 22.95 21.69
N TYR A 154 0.61 23.81 22.32
CA TYR A 154 1.18 23.57 23.64
C TYR A 154 0.24 24.10 24.71
N SER A 155 0.17 23.40 25.85
CA SER A 155 -0.61 23.85 27.02
C SER A 155 -0.11 25.18 27.59
N ASN A 156 1.15 25.56 27.31
CA ASN A 156 1.75 26.83 27.71
C ASN A 156 1.80 27.78 26.50
N ASN A 157 1.03 28.87 26.56
CA ASN A 157 0.77 29.79 25.43
C ASN A 157 2.01 30.51 24.88
N THR A 158 3.13 30.50 25.60
CA THR A 158 4.35 31.27 25.26
C THR A 158 5.04 30.79 23.98
N TYR A 159 4.74 29.58 23.48
CA TYR A 159 5.39 29.00 22.29
C TYR A 159 4.57 29.11 21.00
N ASN A 160 3.30 29.55 21.08
CA ASN A 160 2.34 29.48 19.96
C ASN A 160 2.64 30.42 18.77
N GLU A 161 3.67 31.27 18.87
CA GLU A 161 4.12 32.17 17.79
C GLU A 161 5.28 31.62 16.96
N ASN A 162 5.86 30.47 17.33
CA ASN A 162 7.00 29.91 16.60
C ASN A 162 6.57 29.37 15.22
N GLU A 163 7.18 29.89 14.14
CA GLU A 163 6.91 29.52 12.75
C GLU A 163 7.14 28.03 12.43
N GLN A 164 7.91 27.31 13.27
CA GLN A 164 8.07 25.85 13.19
C GLN A 164 6.78 25.10 13.55
N LEU A 165 5.97 25.66 14.44
CA LEU A 165 4.80 24.97 15.00
C LEU A 165 3.57 25.05 14.11
N LYS A 166 3.64 25.80 13.01
CA LYS A 166 2.56 25.99 12.06
C LYS A 166 3.07 25.83 10.64
N GLY A 167 2.20 25.46 9.73
CA GLY A 167 2.60 25.30 8.34
C GLY A 167 1.54 24.64 7.49
N LYS A 168 2.00 23.95 6.44
CA LYS A 168 1.15 23.17 5.54
C LYS A 168 1.38 21.69 5.74
N TRP A 169 0.34 20.88 5.53
CA TRP A 169 0.47 19.43 5.56
C TRP A 169 -0.13 18.83 4.29
N GLN A 170 0.36 17.66 3.90
CA GLN A 170 -0.17 16.92 2.77
C GLN A 170 0.09 15.43 2.92
N ILE A 171 -0.73 14.62 2.24
CA ILE A 171 -0.49 13.20 2.07
C ILE A 171 0.52 13.06 0.92
N THR A 172 1.73 12.59 1.21
CA THR A 172 2.77 12.38 0.18
C THR A 172 2.51 11.08 -0.55
N SER A 173 2.32 10.01 0.21
CA SER A 173 1.99 8.67 -0.24
C SER A 173 1.39 7.94 0.94
N TYR A 174 0.08 7.67 0.96
CA TYR A 174 -0.54 6.89 2.03
C TYR A 174 0.26 5.58 2.29
N PRO A 175 0.54 5.22 3.56
CA PRO A 175 0.04 5.82 4.81
C PRO A 175 0.82 7.06 5.31
N TYR A 176 1.68 7.68 4.52
CA TYR A 176 2.53 8.77 4.98
C TYR A 176 1.99 10.16 4.70
N ILE A 177 2.14 11.05 5.67
CA ILE A 177 1.92 12.49 5.55
C ILE A 177 3.20 13.25 5.83
N GLU A 178 3.32 14.44 5.24
CA GLU A 178 4.36 15.40 5.57
C GLU A 178 3.76 16.71 6.08
N LEU A 179 4.43 17.30 7.07
CA LEU A 179 4.16 18.64 7.59
C LEU A 179 5.36 19.52 7.27
N ILE A 180 5.12 20.64 6.59
CA ILE A 180 6.14 21.62 6.19
C ILE A 180 5.90 22.91 6.97
N SER A 181 6.87 23.34 7.77
CA SER A 181 6.77 24.58 8.55
C SER A 181 6.60 25.83 7.68
N LEU A 182 6.05 26.91 8.25
CA LEU A 182 5.87 28.19 7.54
C LEU A 182 7.18 28.73 6.95
N ASN A 183 8.27 28.62 7.70
CA ASN A 183 9.61 29.03 7.25
C ASN A 183 10.26 28.03 6.27
N LYS A 184 9.61 26.91 5.97
CA LYS A 184 10.06 25.81 5.08
C LYS A 184 11.38 25.14 5.48
N ALA A 185 11.93 25.47 6.64
CA ALA A 185 13.18 24.91 7.15
C ALA A 185 12.97 23.52 7.77
N TRP A 186 11.75 23.19 8.16
CA TRP A 186 11.43 21.95 8.88
C TRP A 186 10.39 21.13 8.15
N ARG A 187 10.65 19.83 8.08
CA ARG A 187 9.73 18.82 7.55
C ARG A 187 9.58 17.73 8.60
N PHE A 188 8.35 17.34 8.86
CA PHE A 188 8.03 16.25 9.78
C PHE A 188 7.24 15.20 9.04
N TYR A 189 7.64 13.94 9.17
CA TYR A 189 7.00 12.82 8.49
C TYR A 189 6.29 11.93 9.50
N TYR A 190 5.05 11.58 9.19
CA TYR A 190 4.24 10.70 10.02
C TYR A 190 3.64 9.57 9.18
N GLU A 191 3.62 8.39 9.75
CA GLU A 191 2.83 7.26 9.28
C GLU A 191 1.45 7.29 9.95
N VAL A 192 0.40 7.19 9.15
CA VAL A 192 -0.99 7.07 9.58
C VAL A 192 -1.27 5.59 9.85
N GLN A 193 -1.62 5.27 11.09
CA GLN A 193 -2.04 3.94 11.50
C GLN A 193 -3.48 3.97 11.98
N LYS A 194 -4.32 3.10 11.42
CA LYS A 194 -5.70 2.91 11.88
C LYS A 194 -5.81 1.65 12.73
N SER A 195 -6.65 1.72 13.75
CA SER A 195 -6.99 0.57 14.57
C SER A 195 -8.41 0.68 15.08
N ILE A 196 -9.01 -0.44 15.46
CA ILE A 196 -10.30 -0.48 16.13
C ILE A 196 -10.03 -0.88 17.58
N GLU A 197 -10.33 0.02 18.51
CA GLU A 197 -10.35 -0.26 19.94
C GLU A 197 -11.79 -0.57 20.38
N SER A 198 -11.98 -1.21 21.52
CA SER A 198 -13.30 -1.47 22.09
C SER A 198 -13.30 -1.15 23.57
N ASP A 199 -14.30 -0.40 24.03
CA ASP A 199 -14.53 -0.10 25.43
C ASP A 199 -15.86 -0.72 25.91
N VAL A 200 -16.25 -0.42 27.14
CA VAL A 200 -17.52 -0.90 27.74
C VAL A 200 -18.77 -0.39 27.02
N VAL A 201 -18.64 0.60 26.14
CA VAL A 201 -19.73 1.28 25.42
C VAL A 201 -19.79 0.83 23.95
N GLY A 202 -18.67 0.49 23.32
CA GLY A 202 -18.66 0.00 21.93
C GLY A 202 -17.29 0.05 21.27
N LYS A 203 -17.29 0.02 19.93
CA LYS A 203 -16.09 0.12 19.11
C LYS A 203 -15.70 1.58 18.88
N ILE A 204 -14.41 1.86 18.88
CA ILE A 204 -13.82 3.16 18.60
C ILE A 204 -12.83 2.97 17.46
N GLU A 205 -13.02 3.70 16.36
CA GLU A 205 -12.02 3.81 15.31
C GLU A 205 -10.97 4.84 15.73
N VAL A 206 -9.72 4.41 15.75
CA VAL A 206 -8.58 5.21 16.23
C VAL A 206 -7.60 5.42 15.09
N ILE A 207 -7.23 6.68 14.88
CA ILE A 207 -6.18 7.11 13.96
C ILE A 207 -4.98 7.58 14.80
N GLU A 208 -3.83 6.96 14.59
CA GLU A 208 -2.56 7.32 15.22
C GLU A 208 -1.57 7.80 14.16
N LEU A 209 -1.01 8.99 14.36
CA LEU A 209 0.09 9.55 13.58
C LEU A 209 1.41 9.24 14.30
N LYS A 210 2.19 8.30 13.76
CA LYS A 210 3.49 7.90 14.32
C LYS A 210 4.62 8.62 13.60
N PRO A 211 5.57 9.24 14.32
CA PRO A 211 6.75 9.84 13.68
C PRO A 211 7.56 8.76 12.96
N VAL A 212 8.02 9.05 11.74
CA VAL A 212 8.83 8.12 10.93
C VAL A 212 10.32 8.22 11.31
N ASP A 213 10.76 9.40 11.74
CA ASP A 213 12.14 9.72 12.10
C ASP A 213 12.24 10.45 13.45
N GLU A 214 13.46 10.49 14.00
CA GLU A 214 13.78 11.29 15.17
C GLU A 214 13.57 12.77 14.83
N GLN A 215 12.63 13.42 15.52
CA GLN A 215 12.30 14.81 15.25
C GLN A 215 13.23 15.73 16.05
N TYR A 216 14.33 16.17 15.43
CA TYR A 216 15.38 16.98 16.09
C TYR A 216 14.89 18.20 16.90
N THR A 217 13.71 18.73 16.58
CA THR A 217 13.16 19.97 17.16
C THR A 217 11.79 19.80 17.81
N LEU A 218 11.24 18.58 17.84
CA LEU A 218 9.96 18.25 18.47
C LEU A 218 10.11 17.00 19.34
N PRO A 219 9.39 16.89 20.46
CA PRO A 219 9.34 15.64 21.21
C PRO A 219 8.87 14.47 20.34
N GLU A 220 9.48 13.30 20.48
CA GLU A 220 9.06 12.06 19.79
C GLU A 220 7.71 11.58 20.33
N CYS A 221 6.64 12.13 19.78
CA CYS A 221 5.28 11.88 20.23
C CYS A 221 4.45 11.31 19.09
N SER A 222 3.67 10.28 19.41
CA SER A 222 2.56 9.85 18.58
C SER A 222 1.35 10.76 18.82
N TYR A 223 0.51 10.99 17.82
CA TYR A 223 -0.68 11.82 17.94
C TYR A 223 -1.93 11.03 17.59
N VAL A 224 -2.93 10.99 18.47
CA VAL A 224 -4.07 10.08 18.37
C VAL A 224 -5.40 10.84 18.31
N TYR A 225 -6.28 10.40 17.42
CA TYR A 225 -7.67 10.84 17.31
C TYR A 225 -8.59 9.62 17.25
N GLY A 226 -9.78 9.69 17.88
CA GLY A 226 -10.71 8.58 17.94
C GLY A 226 -12.15 9.01 17.65
N ILE A 227 -12.85 8.24 16.81
CA ILE A 227 -14.27 8.41 16.49
C ILE A 227 -15.02 7.17 17.00
N ARG A 228 -16.19 7.39 17.62
CA ARG A 228 -17.11 6.28 17.94
C ARG A 228 -17.90 5.89 16.70
N ALA A 229 -17.86 4.59 16.36
CA ALA A 229 -18.63 4.00 15.27
C ALA A 229 -20.07 3.68 15.69
#